data_AF-A0A3L8Q3S9-F1
#
_entry.id   AF-A0A3L8Q3S9-F1
#
_cell.length_a   1.000
_cell.length_b   1.000
_cell.length_c   1.000
_cell.angle_alpha   90.00
_cell.angle_beta   90.00
_cell.angle_gamma   90.00
#
_symmetry.space_group_name_H-M   'P 1'
#
loop_
_entity.id
_entity.type
_entity.pdbx_description
1 polymer ?
#
loop_
_entity_poly.entity_id
_entity_poly.type
_entity_poly.pdbx_seq_one_letter_code
_entity_poly.pdbx_strand_id
1 'polypeptide(L)' 'MKGYNKILWIDGLSAAIAGTSTLFLHNFLITLFGLPKNIILFIAIVNLIYAICALSLAKCKARSLTAVTTLAAGNL' A
#
# COMPACT_ATOMS: atom_id res chain seq x y z
N MET A 1 -20.48 0.33 12.82
CA MET A 1 -19.19 0.03 12.14
C MET A 1 -18.83 1.05 11.04
N LYS A 2 -18.89 2.37 11.31
CA LYS A 2 -18.60 3.43 10.31
C LYS A 2 -17.11 3.88 10.27
N GLY A 3 -16.33 3.63 11.33
CA GLY A 3 -14.96 4.14 11.48
C GLY A 3 -13.90 3.44 10.62
N TYR A 4 -13.96 2.11 10.51
CA TYR A 4 -12.95 1.31 9.81
C TYR A 4 -12.86 1.55 8.30
N ASN A 5 -13.87 2.20 7.71
CA ASN A 5 -13.85 2.52 6.28
C ASN A 5 -13.01 3.77 6.00
N LYS A 6 -13.07 4.77 6.89
CA LYS A 6 -12.21 5.96 6.79
C LYS A 6 -10.74 5.60 6.96
N ILE A 7 -10.43 4.70 7.90
CA ILE A 7 -9.07 4.22 8.16
C ILE A 7 -8.50 3.54 6.92
N LEU A 8 -9.26 2.62 6.29
CA LEU A 8 -8.79 1.94 5.07
C LEU A 8 -8.61 2.88 3.88
N TRP A 9 -9.45 3.92 3.76
CA TRP A 9 -9.29 4.94 2.72
C TRP A 9 -8.01 5.75 2.91
N ILE A 10 -7.74 6.19 4.14
CA ILE A 10 -6.52 6.96 4.47
C ILE A 10 -5.30 6.07 4.23
N ASP A 11 -5.32 4.85 4.74
CA ASP A 11 -4.21 3.91 4.62
C ASP A 11 -3.93 3.50 3.16
N GLY A 12 -4.98 3.21 2.40
CA GLY A 12 -4.85 2.92 0.96
C GLY A 12 -4.34 4.11 0.16
N LEU A 13 -4.75 5.35 0.49
CA LEU A 13 -4.21 6.56 -0.15
C LEU A 13 -2.75 6.79 0.24
N SER A 14 -2.39 6.61 1.51
CA SER A 14 -1.01 6.71 1.98
C SER A 14 -0.10 5.71 1.27
N ALA A 15 -0.54 4.46 1.10
CA ALA A 15 0.20 3.45 0.36
C ALA A 15 0.31 3.77 -1.13
N ALA A 16 -0.74 4.33 -1.75
CA ALA A 16 -0.69 4.77 -3.15
C ALA A 16 0.34 5.89 -3.34
N ILE A 17 0.34 6.87 -2.45
CA ILE A 17 1.31 7.97 -2.44
C ILE A 17 2.72 7.41 -2.25
N ALA A 18 2.92 6.56 -1.23
CA ALA A 18 4.22 5.95 -0.96
C ALA A 18 4.75 5.17 -2.16
N GLY A 19 3.96 4.25 -2.74
CA GLY A 19 4.36 3.47 -3.91
C GLY A 19 4.68 4.34 -5.13
N THR A 20 3.85 5.36 -5.40
CA THR A 20 4.07 6.28 -6.54
C THR A 20 5.29 7.16 -6.32
N SER A 21 5.47 7.70 -5.12
CA SER A 21 6.66 8.49 -4.76
C SER A 21 7.92 7.64 -4.82
N THR A 22 7.90 6.40 -4.33
CA THR A 22 9.05 5.48 -4.44
C THR A 22 9.38 5.17 -5.91
N LEU A 23 8.39 4.98 -6.78
CA LEU A 23 8.63 4.84 -8.22
C LEU A 23 9.24 6.11 -8.83
N PHE A 24 8.75 7.29 -8.47
CA PHE A 24 9.23 8.54 -9.04
C PHE A 24 10.65 8.89 -8.56
N LEU A 25 10.91 8.69 -7.27
CA LEU A 25 12.17 9.00 -6.60
C LEU A 25 13.16 7.82 -6.56
N HIS A 26 12.91 6.72 -7.28
CA HIS A 26 13.73 5.51 -7.16
C HIS A 26 15.23 5.78 -7.38
N ASN A 27 15.60 6.59 -8.38
CA ASN A 27 17.00 6.94 -8.62
C ASN A 27 17.60 7.76 -7.48
N PHE A 28 16.83 8.68 -6.89
CA PHE A 28 17.27 9.44 -5.73
C PHE A 28 17.47 8.52 -4.51
N LEU A 29 16.55 7.56 -4.30
CA LEU A 29 16.63 6.58 -3.22
C LEU A 29 17.82 5.61 -3.37
N ILE A 30 18.12 5.19 -4.60
CA ILE A 30 19.32 4.38 -4.90
C ILE A 30 20.57 5.15 -4.48
N THR A 31 20.69 6.42 -4.87
CA THR A 31 21.85 7.25 -4.56
C THR A 31 21.96 7.55 -3.07
N LEU A 32 20.83 7.86 -2.41
CA LEU A 32 20.82 8.27 -1.01
C LEU A 32 21.09 7.10 -0.05
N PHE A 33 20.50 5.94 -0.33
CA PHE A 33 20.57 4.78 0.56
C PHE A 33 21.50 3.66 0.08
N GLY A 34 22.02 3.74 -1.15
CA GLY A 34 22.85 2.68 -1.73
C GLY A 34 22.09 1.37 -2.01
N LEU A 35 20.75 1.40 -2.01
CA LEU A 35 19.95 0.19 -2.19
C LEU A 35 19.93 -0.27 -3.64
N PRO A 36 19.87 -1.60 -3.89
CA PRO A 36 19.65 -2.14 -5.22
C PRO A 36 18.33 -1.65 -5.80
N LYS A 37 18.36 -1.20 -7.06
CA LYS A 37 17.17 -0.76 -7.81
C LYS A 37 16.00 -1.75 -7.72
N ASN A 38 16.29 -3.05 -7.79
CA ASN A 38 15.28 -4.10 -7.75
C ASN A 38 14.51 -4.11 -6.43
N ILE A 39 15.16 -3.83 -5.30
CA ILE A 39 14.51 -3.76 -3.98
C ILE A 39 13.58 -2.55 -3.92
N ILE A 40 14.04 -1.39 -4.37
CA ILE A 40 13.23 -0.16 -4.37
C ILE A 40 12.00 -0.32 -5.26
N LEU A 41 12.15 -0.89 -6.46
CA LEU A 41 11.02 -1.18 -7.35
C LEU A 41 10.07 -2.21 -6.74
N PHE A 42 10.59 -3.25 -6.08
CA PHE A 42 9.78 -4.24 -5.38
C PHE A 42 8.93 -3.59 -4.28
N ILE A 43 9.53 -2.76 -3.42
CA ILE A 43 8.82 -2.02 -2.37
C ILE A 43 7.70 -1.15 -2.98
N ALA A 44 8.02 -0.45 -4.08
CA ALA A 44 7.05 0.41 -4.74
C ALA A 44 5.85 -0.37 -5.30
N ILE A 45 6.11 -1.53 -5.92
CA ILE A 45 5.07 -2.43 -6.44
C ILE A 45 4.21 -2.97 -5.30
N VAL A 46 4.81 -3.45 -4.21
CA VAL A 46 4.08 -3.98 -3.05
C VAL A 46 3.16 -2.91 -2.45
N ASN A 47 3.65 -1.67 -2.29
CA ASN A 47 2.84 -0.55 -1.81
C ASN A 47 1.66 -0.23 -2.74
N LEU A 48 1.84 -0.30 -4.06
CA LEU A 48 0.76 -0.09 -5.03
C LEU A 48 -0.27 -1.21 -5.01
N ILE A 49 0.16 -2.47 -4.91
CA ILE A 49 -0.74 -3.63 -4.77
C ILE A 49 -1.57 -3.47 -3.49
N TYR A 50 -0.91 -3.16 -2.36
CA TYR A 50 -1.58 -2.91 -1.09
C TYR A 50 -2.60 -1.77 -1.21
N ALA A 51 -2.24 -0.65 -1.83
CA ALA A 51 -3.13 0.46 -2.06
C ALA A 51 -4.38 0.08 -2.86
N ILE A 52 -4.20 -0.68 -3.94
CA ILE A 52 -5.31 -1.19 -4.77
C ILE A 52 -6.24 -2.06 -3.91
N CYS A 53 -5.69 -2.97 -3.11
CA CYS A 53 -6.46 -3.83 -2.24
C CYS A 53 -7.20 -3.03 -1.16
N ALA A 54 -6.52 -2.12 -0.46
CA ALA A 54 -7.10 -1.28 0.59
C ALA A 54 -8.22 -0.39 0.03
N LEU A 55 -8.01 0.30 -1.10
CA LEU A 55 -9.01 1.16 -1.71
C LEU A 55 -10.20 0.37 -2.27
N SER A 56 -9.95 -0.80 -2.87
CA SER A 56 -11.02 -1.69 -3.36
C SER A 56 -11.88 -2.20 -2.19
N LEU A 57 -11.24 -2.57 -1.09
CA LEU A 57 -11.92 -3.04 0.12
C LEU A 57 -12.65 -1.90 0.85
N ALA A 58 -12.16 -0.67 0.77
CA ALA A 58 -12.82 0.52 1.31
C ALA A 58 -14.07 0.94 0.51
N LYS A 59 -14.12 0.59 -0.78
CA LYS A 59 -15.29 0.78 -1.65
C LYS A 59 -16.35 -0.31 -1.49
N CYS A 60 -15.97 -1.52 -1.05
CA CYS A 60 -16.90 -2.64 -0.94
C CYS A 60 -17.80 -2.55 0.30
N LYS A 61 -19.12 -2.39 0.11
CA LYS A 61 -20.12 -2.34 1.22
C LYS A 61 -20.36 -3.69 1.90
N ALA A 62 -20.16 -4.81 1.20
CA ALA A 62 -20.25 -6.17 1.74
C ALA A 62 -18.85 -6.67 2.09
N ARG A 63 -18.33 -6.19 3.22
CA ARG A 63 -16.95 -6.43 3.63
C ARG A 63 -16.82 -7.89 4.10
N SER A 64 -16.15 -8.72 3.31
CA SER A 64 -15.68 -10.02 3.81
C SER A 64 -14.63 -9.78 4.88
N LEU A 65 -14.95 -10.11 6.13
CA LEU A 65 -14.05 -9.98 7.28
C LEU A 65 -12.72 -10.70 7.01
N THR A 66 -12.78 -11.79 6.25
CA THR A 66 -11.64 -12.60 5.80
C THR A 66 -10.65 -11.79 4.95
N ALA A 67 -11.12 -10.91 4.06
CA ALA A 67 -10.24 -10.10 3.22
C ALA A 67 -9.48 -9.03 4.02
N VAL A 68 -10.12 -8.48 5.07
CA VAL A 68 -9.47 -7.53 5.99
C VAL A 68 -8.40 -8.23 6.83
N THR A 69 -8.71 -9.42 7.34
CA THR A 69 -7.74 -10.21 8.13
C THR A 69 -6.56 -10.71 7.29
N THR A 70 -6.75 -11.05 6.01
CA THR A 70 -5.64 -11.44 5.13
C THR A 70 -4.73 -10.25 4.81
N LEU A 71 -5.29 -9.04 4.60
CA LEU A 71 -4.46 -7.83 4.47
C LEU A 71 -3.68 -7.53 5.75
N ALA A 72 -4.33 -7.64 6.91
CA ALA A 72 -3.67 -7.40 8.20
C ALA A 72 -2.56 -8.43 8.49
N ALA A 73 -2.77 -9.71 8.14
CA ALA A 73 -1.78 -10.76 8.30
C ALA A 73 -0.58 -10.62 7.34
N GLY A 74 -0.77 -10.07 6.14
CA GLY A 74 0.34 -9.78 5.23
C GLY A 74 1.19 -8.57 5.62
N ASN A 75 0.69 -7.75 6.55
CA ASN A 75 1.36 -6.54 7.05
C ASN A 75 2.01 -6.76 8.44
N LEU A 76 2.01 -7.99 8.94
CA LEU A 76 2.53 -8.41 10.26
C LEU A 76 3.80 -9.25 10.07
#